data_AF-X1STZ1-F1
#
_entry.id   AF-X1STZ1-F1
#
_cell.length_a   1.000
_cell.length_b   1.000
_cell.length_c   1.000
_cell.angle_alpha   90.00
_cell.angle_beta   90.00
_cell.angle_gamma   90.00
#
_symmetry.space_group_name_H-M   'P 1'
#
loop_
_entity.id
_entity.type
_entity.pdbx_description
1 polymer ?
#
loop_
_entity_poly.entity_id
_entity_poly.type
_entity_poly.pdbx_seq_one_letter_code
_entity_poly.pdbx_strand_id
1 'polypeptide(L)'
;MRTEQEVRELSEELSKLTGFIAEHGTSEQLNSRDLCFACDVCDTLSWVQGEISTDQFRSAAHLDLERLSGIAEYIETTTGRKLATYH
;
A
#
# COMPACT_ATOMS: atom_id res chain seq x y z
N MET A 1 -11.25 -18.32 -1.58
CA MET A 1 -10.10 -17.91 -0.75
C MET A 1 -8.85 -18.40 -1.47
N ARG A 2 -7.84 -17.54 -1.68
CA ARG A 2 -6.55 -17.97 -2.23
C ARG A 2 -5.80 -18.82 -1.21
N THR A 3 -4.88 -19.65 -1.65
CA THR A 3 -4.02 -20.44 -0.76
C THR A 3 -2.89 -19.57 -0.22
N GLU A 4 -2.35 -19.92 0.95
CA GLU A 4 -1.14 -19.26 1.49
C GLU A 4 0.05 -19.38 0.52
N GLN A 5 0.13 -20.48 -0.21
CA GLN A 5 1.16 -20.72 -1.22
C GLN A 5 1.06 -19.74 -2.39
N GLU A 6 -0.13 -19.54 -2.97
CA GLU A 6 -0.34 -18.55 -4.04
C GLU A 6 0.06 -17.13 -3.58
N VAL A 7 -0.20 -16.78 -2.32
CA VAL A 7 0.17 -15.48 -1.75
C VAL A 7 1.68 -15.34 -1.60
N ARG A 8 2.36 -16.37 -1.10
CA ARG A 8 3.83 -16.41 -0.97
C ARG A 8 4.51 -16.26 -2.33
N GLU A 9 4.06 -17.02 -3.33
CA GLU A 9 4.62 -16.97 -4.68
C GLU A 9 4.51 -15.58 -5.30
N LEU A 10 3.35 -14.93 -5.16
CA LEU A 10 3.16 -13.56 -5.63
C LEU A 10 4.06 -12.56 -4.86
N SER A 11 4.17 -12.73 -3.54
CA SER A 11 5.04 -11.88 -2.69
C SER A 11 6.51 -11.99 -3.09
N GLU A 12 6.99 -13.20 -3.38
CA GLU A 12 8.35 -13.46 -3.84
C GLU A 12 8.61 -12.86 -5.23
N GLU A 13 7.67 -13.04 -6.16
CA GLU A 13 7.77 -12.47 -7.51
C GLU A 13 7.84 -10.94 -7.46
N LEU A 14 6.93 -10.30 -6.73
CA LEU A 14 6.90 -8.85 -6.59
C LEU A 14 8.18 -8.35 -5.91
N SER A 15 8.61 -8.96 -4.81
CA SER A 15 9.83 -8.56 -4.09
C SER A 15 11.07 -8.62 -4.98
N LYS A 16 11.16 -9.63 -5.84
CA LYS A 16 12.27 -9.76 -6.79
C LYS A 16 12.24 -8.65 -7.84
N LEU A 17 11.07 -8.36 -8.42
CA LEU A 17 10.93 -7.34 -9.45
C LEU A 17 11.17 -5.93 -8.89
N THR A 18 10.52 -5.60 -7.76
CA THR A 18 10.66 -4.29 -7.13
C THR A 18 12.08 -4.08 -6.61
N GLY A 19 12.71 -5.10 -6.02
CA GLY A 19 14.11 -5.06 -5.61
C GLY A 19 15.08 -4.83 -6.75
N PHE A 20 14.89 -5.52 -7.89
CA PHE A 20 15.72 -5.32 -9.08
C PHE A 20 15.58 -3.89 -9.64
N ILE A 21 14.37 -3.36 -9.69
CA ILE A 21 14.12 -1.98 -10.13
C ILE A 21 14.67 -0.98 -9.13
N ALA A 22 14.60 -1.24 -7.82
CA ALA A 22 15.18 -0.38 -6.79
C ALA A 22 16.70 -0.28 -6.93
N GLU A 23 17.38 -1.38 -7.30
CA GLU A 23 18.82 -1.44 -7.43
C GLU A 23 19.35 -0.84 -8.76
N HIS A 24 18.62 -1.04 -9.86
CA HIS A 24 19.11 -0.71 -11.20
C HIS A 24 18.27 0.31 -11.98
N GLY A 25 17.12 0.71 -11.44
CA GLY A 25 16.18 1.60 -12.08
C GLY A 25 16.69 3.04 -12.17
N THR A 26 16.22 3.74 -13.19
CA THR A 26 16.40 5.19 -13.30
C THR A 26 15.46 5.93 -12.34
N SER A 27 15.74 7.20 -12.08
CA SER A 27 14.84 8.05 -11.28
C SER A 27 13.41 8.07 -11.83
N GLU A 28 13.22 8.00 -13.14
CA GLU A 28 11.87 7.93 -13.74
C GLU A 28 11.15 6.63 -13.38
N GLN A 29 11.85 5.50 -13.45
CA GLN A 29 11.30 4.18 -13.11
C GLN A 29 11.00 4.07 -11.61
N LEU A 30 11.87 4.63 -10.77
CA LEU A 30 11.69 4.67 -9.31
C LEU A 30 10.49 5.51 -8.86
N ASN A 31 10.10 6.51 -9.65
CA ASN A 31 8.93 7.35 -9.39
C ASN A 31 7.71 6.94 -10.24
N SER A 32 7.76 5.78 -10.90
CA SER A 32 6.64 5.29 -11.69
C SER A 32 5.49 4.85 -10.78
N ARG A 33 4.25 5.14 -11.21
CA ARG A 33 3.05 4.72 -10.46
C ARG A 33 2.97 3.20 -10.31
N ASP A 34 3.42 2.48 -11.33
CA ASP A 34 3.39 1.01 -11.35
C ASP A 34 4.32 0.43 -10.28
N LEU A 35 5.53 1.00 -10.11
CA LEU A 35 6.44 0.57 -9.05
C LEU A 35 5.90 0.93 -7.67
N CYS A 36 5.38 2.15 -7.48
CA CYS A 36 4.76 2.54 -6.20
C CYS A 36 3.63 1.57 -5.82
N PHE A 37 2.74 1.28 -6.76
CA PHE A 37 1.65 0.33 -6.54
C PHE A 37 2.16 -1.08 -6.22
N ALA A 38 3.20 -1.57 -6.92
CA ALA A 38 3.80 -2.86 -6.62
C ALA A 38 4.39 -2.92 -5.20
N CYS A 39 5.04 -1.86 -4.73
CA CYS A 39 5.54 -1.76 -3.36
C CYS A 39 4.39 -1.75 -2.33
N ASP A 40 3.31 -1.00 -2.57
CA ASP A 40 2.13 -0.99 -1.68
C ASP A 40 1.49 -2.39 -1.56
N VAL A 41 1.48 -3.15 -2.67
CA VAL A 41 1.03 -4.55 -2.66
C VAL A 41 1.99 -5.44 -1.88
N CYS A 42 3.31 -5.31 -2.07
CA CYS A 42 4.29 -6.04 -1.26
C CYS A 42 4.06 -5.84 0.24
N ASP A 43 3.92 -4.60 0.68
CA ASP A 43 3.70 -4.27 2.09
C ASP A 43 2.42 -4.91 2.62
N THR A 44 1.35 -4.89 1.82
CA THR A 44 0.07 -5.54 2.16
C THR A 44 0.23 -7.06 2.28
N LEU A 45 0.97 -7.69 1.36
CA LEU A 45 1.23 -9.13 1.41
C LEU A 45 2.09 -9.51 2.61
N SER A 46 3.11 -8.72 2.95
CA SER A 46 3.93 -8.91 4.14
C SER A 46 3.11 -8.74 5.43
N TRP A 47 2.14 -7.81 5.47
CA TRP A 47 1.19 -7.72 6.59
C TRP A 47 0.29 -8.96 6.69
N VAL A 48 -0.32 -9.41 5.58
CA VAL A 48 -1.19 -10.60 5.56
C VAL A 48 -0.43 -11.86 5.97
N GLN A 49 0.85 -11.97 5.61
CA GLN A 49 1.72 -13.09 5.96
C GLN A 49 2.30 -12.99 7.38
N GLY A 50 2.06 -11.88 8.09
CA GLY A 50 2.51 -11.66 9.47
C GLY A 50 3.95 -11.20 9.63
N GLU A 51 4.60 -10.78 8.54
CA GLU A 51 5.95 -10.22 8.55
C GLU A 51 5.96 -8.76 9.05
N ILE A 52 4.89 -8.02 8.76
CA ILE A 52 4.64 -6.67 9.27
C ILE A 52 3.47 -6.73 10.25
N SER A 53 3.65 -6.15 11.44
CA SER A 53 2.56 -6.06 12.43
C SER A 53 1.47 -5.10 11.94
N THR A 54 0.23 -5.29 12.40
CA THR A 54 -0.87 -4.35 12.06
C THR A 54 -0.56 -2.91 12.48
N ASP A 55 0.14 -2.71 13.60
CA ASP A 55 0.53 -1.38 14.07
C ASP A 55 1.55 -0.72 13.15
N GLN A 56 2.54 -1.50 12.69
CA GLN A 56 3.51 -1.01 11.71
C GLN A 56 2.83 -0.74 10.35
N PHE A 57 1.96 -1.64 9.89
CA PHE A 57 1.23 -1.48 8.63
C PHE A 57 0.34 -0.23 8.63
N ARG A 58 -0.26 0.13 9.78
CA ARG A 58 -1.07 1.36 9.93
C ARG A 58 -0.25 2.63 10.17
N SER A 59 1.08 2.55 10.12
CA SER A 59 1.93 3.72 10.24
C SER A 59 1.96 4.54 8.95
N ALA A 60 2.44 5.79 9.05
CA ALA A 60 2.62 6.67 7.90
C ALA A 60 3.59 6.13 6.83
N ALA A 61 4.36 5.08 7.13
CA ALA A 61 5.26 4.45 6.17
C ALA A 61 4.55 3.52 5.17
N HIS A 62 3.36 3.01 5.52
CA HIS A 62 2.62 2.04 4.70
C HIS A 62 1.18 2.51 4.45
N LEU A 63 0.32 2.51 5.49
CA LEU A 63 -1.07 2.95 5.40
C LEU A 63 -1.35 4.11 6.37
N ASP A 64 -1.17 5.34 5.88
CA ASP A 64 -1.42 6.57 6.64
C ASP A 64 -2.93 6.88 6.77
N LEU A 65 -3.58 6.21 7.72
CA LEU A 65 -5.00 6.41 8.00
C LEU A 65 -5.31 7.82 8.54
N GLU A 66 -4.37 8.47 9.21
CA GLU A 66 -4.54 9.83 9.72
C GLU A 66 -4.64 10.82 8.55
N ARG A 67 -3.72 10.73 7.60
CA ARG A 67 -3.76 11.55 6.38
C ARG A 67 -5.03 11.30 5.57
N LEU A 68 -5.44 10.04 5.41
CA LEU A 68 -6.70 9.70 4.72
C LEU A 68 -7.92 10.28 5.43
N SER A 69 -7.95 10.24 6.76
CA SER A 69 -9.01 10.86 7.56
C SER A 69 -9.06 12.37 7.37
N GLY A 70 -7.90 13.04 7.38
CA GLY A 70 -7.83 14.48 7.11
C GLY A 70 -8.32 14.87 5.71
N ILE A 71 -8.05 14.05 4.69
CA ILE A 71 -8.59 14.25 3.33
C ILE A 71 -10.13 14.12 3.35
N ALA A 72 -10.66 13.12 4.05
CA ALA A 72 -12.10 12.94 4.16
C ALA A 72 -12.77 14.13 4.86
N GLU A 73 -12.21 14.61 5.97
CA GLU A 73 -12.69 15.80 6.70
C GLU A 73 -12.70 17.06 5.83
N TYR A 74 -11.66 17.24 5.00
CA TYR A 74 -11.60 18.34 4.04
C TYR A 74 -12.74 18.25 3.01
N ILE A 75 -13.02 17.06 2.48
CA ILE A 75 -14.14 16.84 1.56
C ILE A 75 -15.48 17.12 2.26
N GLU A 76 -15.66 16.69 3.50
CA GLU A 76 -16.87 16.98 4.26
C GLU A 76 -17.09 18.49 4.41
N THR A 77 -16.03 19.22 4.72
CA THR A 77 -16.07 20.66 4.94
C THR A 77 -16.38 21.43 3.66
N THR A 78 -15.80 21.00 2.53
CA THR A 78 -15.92 21.71 1.25
C THR A 78 -17.20 21.36 0.48
N THR A 79 -17.75 20.17 0.67
CA THR A 79 -18.92 19.68 -0.10
C THR A 79 -20.19 19.56 0.73
N GLY A 80 -20.10 19.58 2.06
CA GLY A 80 -21.21 19.30 2.98
C GLY A 80 -21.63 17.83 3.02
N ARG A 81 -21.02 16.94 2.23
CA ARG A 81 -21.29 15.49 2.23
C ARG A 81 -20.61 14.84 3.44
N LYS A 82 -21.30 13.95 4.14
CA LYS A 82 -20.76 13.30 5.35
C LYS A 82 -20.25 11.89 5.06
N LEU A 83 -19.03 11.58 5.46
CA LEU A 83 -18.43 10.25 5.39
C LEU A 83 -19.30 9.23 6.13
N ALA A 84 -19.89 9.61 7.26
CA ALA A 84 -20.82 8.78 8.02
C ALA A 84 -22.07 8.32 7.24
N THR A 85 -22.35 8.94 6.09
CA THR A 85 -23.47 8.61 5.20
C THR A 85 -23.05 7.89 3.92
N TYR A 86 -21.77 7.52 3.78
CA TYR A 86 -21.22 6.83 2.61
C TYR A 86 -21.42 5.31 2.70
N HIS A 87 -21.91 4.69 1.62
CA HIS A 87 -22.17 3.25 1.48
C HIS A 87 -21.66 2.73 0.14
#